data_AF-A0A1M2VTX3-F1
#
_entry.id   AF-A0A1M2VTX3-F1
#
_cell.length_a   1.000
_cell.length_b   1.000
_cell.length_c   1.000
_cell.angle_alpha   90.00
_cell.angle_beta   90.00
_cell.angle_gamma   90.00
#
_symmetry.space_group_name_H-M   'P 1'
#
loop_
_entity.id
_entity.type
_entity.pdbx_description
1 polymer ?
#
loop_
_entity_poly.entity_id
_entity_poly.type
_entity_poly.pdbx_seq_one_letter_code
_entity_poly.pdbx_strand_id
1 'polypeptide(L)' 'MERSSSAAALCRGYPLKKIQENNEAEIMEVVIEEARSSYAPEIVVELQSEGTEDLESNVVRIVQWIEAWKKDHGNSDA' A
#
# COMPACT_ATOMS: atom_id res chain seq x y z
N MET A 1 11.10 10.08 1.57
CA MET A 1 10.57 8.93 2.35
C MET A 1 10.74 9.04 3.86
N GLU A 2 11.96 8.85 4.41
CA GLU A 2 12.14 8.58 5.86
C GLU A 2 11.62 9.67 6.78
N ARG A 3 11.83 10.94 6.41
CA ARG A 3 11.38 12.09 7.20
C ARG A 3 9.86 12.24 7.23
N SER A 4 9.13 11.84 6.19
CA SER A 4 7.67 11.99 6.11
C SER A 4 6.94 10.87 6.87
N SER A 5 7.36 9.62 6.69
CA SER A 5 6.82 8.47 7.44
C SER A 5 7.15 8.54 8.93
N SER A 6 8.41 8.89 9.27
CA SER A 6 8.82 9.08 10.67
C SER A 6 8.13 10.27 11.32
N ALA A 7 7.94 11.40 10.61
CA ALA A 7 7.20 12.54 11.14
C ALA A 7 5.72 12.21 11.37
N ALA A 8 5.08 11.48 10.45
CA ALA A 8 3.72 11.01 10.63
C ALA A 8 3.59 10.07 11.84
N ALA A 9 4.54 9.14 12.05
CA ALA A 9 4.55 8.24 13.20
C ALA A 9 4.82 8.97 14.52
N LEU A 10 5.70 9.97 14.54
CA LEU A 10 5.91 10.87 15.69
C LEU A 10 4.63 11.64 16.05
N CYS A 11 3.95 12.23 15.05
CA CYS A 11 2.66 12.90 15.25
C CYS A 11 1.55 11.95 15.72
N ARG A 12 1.65 10.66 15.40
CA ARG A 12 0.75 9.60 15.90
C ARG A 12 1.14 9.08 17.29
N GLY A 13 2.21 9.59 17.90
CA GLY A 13 2.64 9.22 19.25
C GLY A 13 3.41 7.90 19.36
N TYR A 14 4.02 7.43 18.26
CA TYR A 14 4.79 6.18 18.28
C TYR A 14 6.11 6.36 19.05
N PRO A 15 6.49 5.40 19.92
CA PRO A 15 7.81 5.40 20.55
C PRO A 15 8.93 5.33 19.50
N LEU A 16 10.07 5.98 19.75
CA LEU A 16 11.20 6.04 18.81
C LEU A 16 11.65 4.66 18.32
N LYS A 17 11.64 3.66 19.22
CA LYS A 17 11.97 2.27 18.89
C LYS A 17 11.05 1.69 17.80
N LYS A 18 9.75 1.98 17.86
CA LYS A 18 8.77 1.51 16.87
C LYS A 18 8.94 2.19 15.52
N ILE A 19 9.37 3.45 15.52
CA ILE A 19 9.67 4.17 14.28
C ILE A 19 10.90 3.58 13.60
N GLN A 20 11.94 3.26 14.37
CA GLN A 20 13.15 2.59 13.87
C GLN A 20 12.83 1.20 13.31
N GLU A 21 12.07 0.39 14.05
CA GLU A 21 11.60 -0.94 13.59
C GLU A 21 10.83 -0.83 12.26
N ASN A 22 9.90 0.12 12.12
CA ASN A 22 9.13 0.29 10.89
C ASN A 22 9.98 0.78 9.72
N ASN A 23 10.93 1.69 9.96
CA ASN A 23 11.85 2.15 8.91
C ASN A 23 12.75 1.02 8.42
N GLU A 24 13.23 0.16 9.32
CA GLU A 24 14.05 -1.01 8.95
C GLU A 24 13.22 -2.02 8.15
N ALA A 25 11.98 -2.29 8.57
CA ALA A 25 11.07 -3.16 7.84
C ALA A 25 10.74 -2.65 6.42
N GLU A 26 10.59 -1.33 6.27
CA GLU A 26 10.39 -0.69 4.96
C GLU A 26 11.64 -0.80 4.07
N ILE A 27 12.83 -0.53 4.61
CA ILE A 27 14.10 -0.61 3.87
C ILE A 27 14.39 -2.05 3.42
N MET A 28 14.06 -3.03 4.25
CA MET A 28 14.25 -4.45 3.94
C MET A 28 13.11 -5.03 3.08
N GLU A 29 12.14 -4.22 2.65
CA GLU A 29 11.03 -4.66 1.79
C GLU A 29 10.24 -5.87 2.35
N VAL A 30 10.24 -6.05 3.68
CA VAL A 30 9.73 -7.28 4.33
C VAL A 30 8.28 -7.56 3.95
N VAL A 31 7.44 -6.53 3.91
CA VAL A 31 6.01 -6.65 3.62
C VAL A 31 5.76 -7.02 2.17
N ILE A 32 6.51 -6.46 1.21
CA ILE A 32 6.33 -6.78 -0.21
C ILE A 32 6.89 -8.16 -0.54
N GLU A 33 8.01 -8.56 0.07
CA GLU A 33 8.53 -9.93 -0.02
C GLU A 33 7.53 -10.95 0.53
N GLU A 34 6.91 -10.67 1.68
CA GLU A 34 5.86 -11.52 2.26
C GLU A 34 4.64 -11.63 1.33
N ALA A 35 4.20 -10.52 0.74
CA ALA A 35 3.09 -10.51 -0.21
C ALA A 35 3.41 -11.33 -1.48
N ARG A 36 4.60 -11.16 -2.05
CA ARG A 36 5.06 -11.93 -3.23
C ARG A 36 5.23 -13.42 -2.93
N SER A 37 5.59 -13.79 -1.70
CA SER A 37 5.71 -15.20 -1.30
C SER A 37 4.37 -15.85 -0.99
N SER A 38 3.37 -15.07 -0.56
CA SER A 38 2.08 -15.59 -0.08
C SER A 38 0.99 -15.59 -1.16
N TYR A 39 1.09 -14.70 -2.14
CA TYR A 39 0.12 -14.52 -3.19
C TYR A 39 0.74 -14.76 -4.57
N ALA A 40 -0.10 -15.12 -5.54
CA ALA A 40 0.37 -15.29 -6.90
C ALA A 40 0.88 -13.94 -7.45
N PRO A 41 2.02 -13.91 -8.17
CA PRO A 41 2.66 -12.66 -8.58
C PRO A 41 1.76 -11.80 -9.47
N GLU A 42 0.84 -12.39 -10.22
CA GLU A 42 -0.11 -11.70 -11.08
C GLU A 42 -1.19 -10.89 -10.34
N ILE A 43 -1.43 -11.17 -9.05
CA ILE A 43 -2.40 -10.44 -8.22
C ILE A 43 -1.74 -9.44 -7.26
N VAL A 44 -0.41 -9.43 -7.17
CA VAL A 44 0.34 -8.50 -6.33
C VAL A 44 0.68 -7.24 -7.14
N VAL A 45 0.11 -6.10 -6.74
CA VAL A 45 0.33 -4.80 -7.40
C VAL A 45 0.88 -3.80 -6.40
N GLU A 46 2.05 -3.27 -6.71
CA GLU A 46 2.71 -2.22 -5.92
C GLU A 46 2.21 -0.84 -6.33
N LEU A 47 1.94 0.01 -5.33
CA LEU A 47 1.48 1.38 -5.52
C LEU A 47 2.44 2.33 -4.80
N GLN A 48 3.00 3.27 -5.56
CA GLN A 48 3.82 4.34 -5.00
C GLN A 48 2.92 5.32 -4.23
N SER A 49 3.37 5.81 -3.08
CA SER A 49 2.56 6.69 -2.21
C SER A 49 3.44 7.77 -1.58
N GLU A 50 4.10 8.59 -2.40
CA GLU A 50 5.06 9.61 -1.96
C GLU A 50 4.42 10.97 -1.74
N GLY A 51 3.36 11.28 -2.48
CA GLY A 51 2.64 12.55 -2.42
C GLY A 51 1.12 12.43 -2.49
N THR A 52 0.45 13.57 -2.41
CA THR A 52 -1.02 13.65 -2.58
C THR A 52 -1.45 13.30 -4.01
N GLU A 53 -0.61 13.58 -5.01
CA GLU A 53 -0.86 13.21 -6.40
C GLU A 53 -0.88 11.68 -6.59
N ASP A 54 0.05 10.97 -5.93
CA ASP A 54 0.07 9.51 -5.93
C ASP A 54 -1.18 8.95 -5.24
N LEU A 55 -1.63 9.58 -4.15
CA LEU A 55 -2.84 9.17 -3.44
C LEU A 55 -4.07 9.26 -4.36
N GLU A 56 -4.25 10.38 -5.06
CA GLU A 56 -5.36 10.55 -6.01
C GLU A 56 -5.28 9.54 -7.15
N SER A 57 -4.09 9.36 -7.74
CA SER A 57 -3.82 8.39 -8.80
C SER A 57 -4.14 6.95 -8.36
N ASN A 58 -3.69 6.56 -7.17
CA ASN A 58 -3.92 5.24 -6.59
C ASN A 58 -5.40 4.98 -6.34
N VAL A 59 -6.14 5.97 -5.82
CA VAL A 59 -7.59 5.85 -5.61
C VAL A 59 -8.31 5.61 -6.94
N VAL A 60 -8.01 6.40 -7.96
CA VAL A 60 -8.60 6.24 -9.30
C VAL A 60 -8.30 4.85 -9.86
N ARG A 61 -7.05 4.40 -9.75
CA ARG A 61 -6.61 3.07 -10.21
C ARG A 61 -7.36 1.93 -9.51
N ILE A 62 -7.52 2.01 -8.18
CA ILE A 62 -8.24 0.97 -7.41
C ILE A 62 -9.72 0.95 -7.79
N VAL A 63 -10.36 2.11 -7.96
CA VAL A 63 -11.77 2.19 -8.37
C VAL A 63 -11.97 1.56 -9.76
N GLN A 64 -11.11 1.89 -10.72
CA GLN A 64 -11.15 1.29 -12.06
C GLN A 64 -10.95 -0.23 -12.01
N TRP A 65 -10.05 -0.71 -11.15
CA TRP A 65 -9.83 -2.15 -10.97
C TRP A 65 -11.07 -2.85 -10.41
N ILE A 66 -11.76 -2.27 -9.42
CA ILE A 66 -13.01 -2.80 -8.87
C ILE A 66 -14.11 -2.83 -9.94
N GLU A 67 -14.25 -1.76 -10.74
CA GLU A 67 -15.23 -1.70 -11.82
C GLU A 67 -14.97 -2.75 -12.91
N ALA A 68 -13.72 -2.92 -13.32
CA ALA A 68 -13.32 -3.94 -14.27
C ALA A 68 -13.57 -5.34 -13.71
N TRP A 69 -13.17 -5.59 -12.46
CA TRP A 69 -13.37 -6.87 -11.81
C TRP A 69 -14.86 -7.24 -11.72
N LYS A 70 -15.72 -6.28 -11.36
CA LYS A 70 -17.19 -6.45 -11.33
C LYS A 70 -17.78 -6.76 -12.70
N LYS A 71 -17.27 -6.14 -13.77
CA LYS A 71 -17.69 -6.41 -15.16
C LYS A 71 -17.28 -7.82 -15.61
N ASP A 72 -16.07 -8.23 -15.28
CA ASP A 72 -15.50 -9.52 -15.70
C ASP A 72 -16.07 -10.71 -14.92
N HIS A 73 -16.45 -10.52 -13.65
CA HIS A 73 -16.92 -11.58 -12.75
C HIS A 73 -18.43 -11.50 -12.45
N GLY A 74 -19.20 -10.90 -13.35
CA GLY A 74 -20.61 -10.54 -13.20
C GLY A 74 -21.43 -11.46 -12.28
N ASN A 75 -21.84 -10.91 -11.13
CA ASN A 75 -22.98 -11.36 -10.34
C ASN A 75 -23.58 -10.10 -9.67
N SER A 76 -24.63 -9.51 -10.28
CA SER A 76 -26.06 -9.84 -10.09
C SER A 76 -26.69 -9.14 -8.88
N ASP A 77 -26.56 -7.80 -8.85
CA ASP A 77 -27.51 -6.95 -8.12
C ASP A 77 -28.53 -6.37 -9.12
N ALA A 78 -29.42 -7.24 -9.60
CA ALA A 78 -30.68 -6.86 -10.26
C ALA A 78 -31.76 -7.87 -9.86
#